data_AF-A0A7C8CWB3-F1
#
_entry.id   AF-A0A7C8CWB3-F1
#
_cell.length_a   1.000
_cell.length_b   1.000
_cell.length_c   1.000
_cell.angle_alpha   90.00
_cell.angle_beta   90.00
_cell.angle_gamma   90.00
#
_symmetry.space_group_name_H-M   'P 1'
#
loop_
_entity.id
_entity.type
_entity.pdbx_description
1 polymer ?
#
loop_
_entity_poly.entity_id
_entity_poly.type
_entity_poly.pdbx_seq_one_letter_code
_entity_poly.pdbx_strand_id
1 'polypeptide(L)'
;MVQLTLRGILLTPGGGLMEISSGFWRDGTEIRVDLSLHLAGGTSARDLATLLVARLRSAGAKLEYTGATSSNDSLAHIFLEHASLVRLRLGSGLSASITTTDAAPTSLRILVPIQTKDPANLSVCLTTFHPHTKLPGRLQLGLALEADADPSAICEKLFKDSLARGLVSDRPSADRWSPTRCTDGALITGCSMDLRSPNGDWGIEVRLAKLRDQ
;
A
#
# COMPACT_ATOMS: atom_id res chain seq x y z
N MET A 1 7.02 -4.95 -9.91
CA MET A 1 7.07 -5.61 -8.58
C MET A 1 6.47 -4.68 -7.52
N VAL A 2 5.96 -5.25 -6.43
CA VAL A 2 5.50 -4.52 -5.25
C VAL A 2 6.16 -5.08 -4.01
N GLN A 3 6.65 -4.21 -3.14
CA GLN A 3 7.06 -4.55 -1.79
C GLN A 3 5.93 -4.18 -0.81
N LEU A 4 5.47 -5.18 -0.07
CA LEU A 4 4.63 -5.00 1.11
C LEU A 4 5.51 -5.10 2.35
N THR A 5 5.50 -4.07 3.20
CA THR A 5 6.14 -4.09 4.50
C THR A 5 5.08 -4.12 5.59
N LEU A 6 5.08 -5.15 6.43
CA LEU A 6 4.17 -5.33 7.57
C LEU A 6 4.94 -5.12 8.88
N ARG A 7 4.33 -4.45 9.84
CA ARG A 7 4.95 -4.05 11.11
C ARG A 7 3.98 -4.16 12.28
N GLY A 8 4.54 -4.45 13.46
CA GLY A 8 3.84 -4.34 14.72
C GLY A 8 3.23 -5.65 15.21
N ILE A 9 2.47 -5.54 16.28
CA ILE A 9 1.82 -6.66 16.96
C ILE A 9 0.39 -6.22 17.25
N LEU A 10 -0.56 -7.15 17.15
CA LEU A 10 -1.94 -6.87 17.50
C LEU A 10 -2.07 -6.69 19.02
N LEU A 11 -2.37 -5.46 19.46
CA LEU A 11 -2.40 -5.09 20.87
C LEU A 11 -3.78 -5.23 21.51
N THR A 12 -4.84 -5.37 20.71
CA THR A 12 -6.22 -5.37 21.20
C THR A 12 -6.57 -6.68 21.91
N PRO A 13 -7.00 -6.64 23.19
CA PRO A 13 -7.51 -7.82 23.88
C PRO A 13 -8.73 -8.41 23.14
N GLY A 14 -8.73 -9.72 22.91
CA GLY A 14 -9.79 -10.39 22.14
C GLY A 14 -9.59 -10.36 20.61
N GLY A 15 -8.56 -9.66 20.12
CA GLY A 15 -8.18 -9.66 18.72
C GLY A 15 -8.85 -8.58 17.87
N GLY A 16 -8.79 -8.76 16.54
CA GLY A 16 -9.33 -7.80 15.58
C GLY A 16 -9.42 -8.36 14.16
N LEU A 17 -10.26 -7.75 13.33
CA LEU A 17 -10.42 -8.13 11.93
C LEU A 17 -9.33 -7.49 11.07
N MET A 18 -8.66 -8.31 10.27
CA MET A 18 -7.72 -7.86 9.25
C MET A 18 -8.23 -8.28 7.88
N GLU A 19 -8.17 -7.36 6.91
CA GLU A 19 -8.47 -7.67 5.51
C GLU A 19 -7.22 -7.47 4.65
N ILE A 20 -6.84 -8.49 3.89
CA ILE A 20 -5.75 -8.41 2.94
C ILE A 20 -6.22 -9.02 1.62
N SER A 21 -6.12 -8.26 0.54
CA SER A 21 -6.24 -8.78 -0.82
C SER A 21 -4.95 -8.54 -1.56
N SER A 22 -4.44 -9.57 -2.23
CA SER A 22 -3.28 -9.45 -3.11
C SER A 22 -3.58 -10.12 -4.43
N GLY A 23 -3.39 -9.38 -5.52
CA GLY A 23 -3.58 -9.85 -6.88
C GLY A 23 -2.27 -9.82 -7.65
N PHE A 24 -2.10 -10.75 -8.58
CA PHE A 24 -0.95 -10.83 -9.47
C PHE A 24 -1.37 -11.41 -10.82
N TRP A 25 -0.62 -11.05 -11.87
CA TRP A 25 -0.79 -11.61 -13.20
C TRP A 25 -0.01 -12.91 -13.34
N ARG A 26 -0.66 -13.95 -13.88
CA ARG A 26 -0.03 -15.20 -14.30
C ARG A 26 -0.63 -15.64 -15.64
N ASP A 27 0.22 -15.85 -16.64
CA ASP A 27 -0.18 -16.30 -17.98
C ASP A 27 -1.33 -15.45 -18.56
N GLY A 28 -1.24 -14.13 -18.32
CA GLY A 28 -2.23 -13.15 -18.78
C GLY A 28 -3.53 -13.09 -17.98
N THR A 29 -3.73 -13.94 -16.99
CA THR A 29 -4.90 -13.95 -16.10
C THR A 29 -4.56 -13.31 -14.76
N GLU A 30 -5.47 -12.50 -14.23
CA GLU A 30 -5.35 -11.96 -12.86
C GLU A 30 -5.79 -13.02 -11.86
N ILE A 31 -4.90 -13.38 -10.94
CA ILE A 31 -5.18 -14.27 -9.82
C ILE A 31 -5.23 -13.42 -8.56
N ARG A 32 -6.22 -13.70 -7.71
CA ARG A 32 -6.43 -12.97 -6.47
C ARG A 32 -6.48 -13.90 -5.28
N VAL A 33 -5.79 -13.48 -4.22
CA VAL A 33 -5.83 -14.10 -2.88
C VAL A 33 -6.45 -13.08 -1.94
N ASP A 34 -7.54 -13.47 -1.29
CA ASP A 34 -8.25 -12.68 -0.30
C ASP A 34 -8.17 -13.37 1.06
N LEU A 35 -7.81 -12.61 2.08
CA LEU A 35 -7.78 -13.01 3.48
C LEU A 35 -8.62 -12.03 4.27
N SER A 36 -9.66 -12.53 4.93
CA SER A 36 -10.45 -11.81 5.93
C SER A 36 -10.41 -12.64 7.20
N LEU A 37 -9.63 -12.19 8.18
CA LEU A 37 -9.22 -12.99 9.33
C LEU A 37 -9.47 -12.22 10.62
N HIS A 38 -10.11 -12.87 11.59
CA HIS A 38 -10.09 -12.41 12.97
C HIS A 38 -8.86 -12.97 13.65
N LEU A 39 -7.88 -12.11 13.94
CA LEU A 39 -6.61 -12.51 14.56
C LEU A 39 -6.67 -12.30 16.07
N ALA A 40 -6.11 -13.22 16.84
CA ALA A 40 -6.02 -13.11 18.30
C ALA A 40 -4.99 -12.05 18.72
N GLY A 41 -5.20 -11.44 19.89
CA GLY A 41 -4.22 -10.52 20.47
C GLY A 41 -2.84 -11.17 20.62
N GLY A 42 -1.78 -10.40 20.38
CA GLY A 42 -0.40 -10.88 20.34
C GLY A 42 0.06 -11.41 18.97
N THR A 43 -0.83 -11.55 17.98
CA THR A 43 -0.42 -11.92 16.62
C THR A 43 0.50 -10.85 16.03
N SER A 44 1.68 -11.25 15.56
CA SER A 44 2.64 -10.32 14.96
C SER A 44 2.39 -10.11 13.47
N ALA A 45 2.89 -9.01 12.94
CA ALA A 45 2.92 -8.77 11.49
C ALA A 45 3.69 -9.86 10.73
N ARG A 46 4.67 -10.50 11.36
CA ARG A 46 5.41 -11.64 10.79
C ARG A 46 4.54 -12.89 10.64
N ASP A 47 3.69 -13.19 11.62
CA ASP A 47 2.77 -14.33 11.55
C ASP A 47 1.79 -14.15 10.41
N LEU A 48 1.22 -12.94 10.30
CA LEU A 48 0.32 -12.55 9.23
C LEU A 48 1.01 -12.61 7.85
N ALA A 49 2.24 -12.10 7.75
CA ALA A 49 3.04 -12.17 6.52
C ALA A 49 3.31 -13.61 6.10
N THR A 50 3.65 -14.49 7.04
CA THR A 50 3.92 -15.91 6.78
C THR A 50 2.67 -16.61 6.21
N LEU A 51 1.49 -16.33 6.77
CA LEU A 51 0.23 -16.86 6.26
C LEU A 51 -0.08 -16.34 4.85
N LEU A 52 0.09 -15.03 4.61
CA LEU A 52 -0.13 -14.42 3.30
C LEU A 52 0.81 -15.02 2.24
N VAL A 53 2.09 -15.17 2.56
CA VAL A 53 3.10 -15.79 1.70
C VAL A 53 2.73 -17.22 1.34
N ALA A 54 2.32 -18.03 2.31
CA ALA A 54 1.90 -19.41 2.06
C ALA A 54 0.71 -19.47 1.08
N ARG A 55 -0.28 -18.59 1.27
CA ARG A 55 -1.48 -18.51 0.41
C ARG A 55 -1.15 -18.01 -1.00
N LEU A 56 -0.31 -16.99 -1.13
CA LEU A 56 0.15 -16.49 -2.42
C LEU A 56 0.96 -17.55 -3.18
N ARG A 57 1.90 -18.23 -2.53
CA ARG A 57 2.67 -19.33 -3.14
C ARG A 57 1.76 -20.48 -3.57
N SER A 58 0.80 -20.87 -2.73
CA SER A 58 -0.19 -21.89 -3.09
C SER A 58 -1.06 -21.49 -4.28
N ALA A 59 -1.31 -20.20 -4.48
CA ALA A 59 -1.99 -19.66 -5.65
C ALA A 59 -1.07 -19.56 -6.89
N GLY A 60 0.23 -19.83 -6.73
CA GLY A 60 1.25 -19.79 -7.78
C GLY A 60 1.86 -18.42 -8.03
N ALA A 61 1.86 -17.53 -7.02
CA ALA A 61 2.57 -16.26 -7.07
C ALA A 61 4.09 -16.48 -7.03
N LYS A 62 4.84 -15.65 -7.77
CA LYS A 62 6.29 -15.49 -7.61
C LYS A 62 6.55 -14.38 -6.60
N LEU A 63 7.22 -14.71 -5.51
CA LEU A 63 7.52 -13.74 -4.46
C LEU A 63 8.76 -14.11 -3.66
N GLU A 64 9.41 -13.07 -3.14
CA GLU A 64 10.41 -13.17 -2.09
C GLU A 64 9.84 -12.73 -0.74
N TYR A 65 10.34 -13.33 0.33
CA TYR A 65 9.91 -13.01 1.70
C TYR A 65 11.12 -12.90 2.61
N THR A 66 11.20 -11.78 3.34
CA THR A 66 12.20 -11.55 4.37
C THR A 66 11.52 -11.12 5.65
N GLY A 67 11.53 -11.97 6.67
CA GLY A 67 11.15 -11.62 8.04
C GLY A 67 12.38 -11.54 8.91
N ALA A 68 12.39 -10.64 9.88
CA ALA A 68 13.50 -10.54 10.82
C ALA A 68 13.72 -11.86 11.59
N THR A 69 14.97 -12.22 11.84
CA THR A 69 15.33 -13.50 12.46
C THR A 69 15.22 -13.49 13.99
N SER A 70 15.26 -12.31 14.62
CA SER A 70 15.11 -12.16 16.06
C SER A 70 13.64 -12.14 16.49
N SER A 71 13.34 -12.78 17.63
CA SER A 71 11.99 -12.87 18.21
C SER A 71 11.34 -11.52 18.58
N ASN A 72 12.14 -10.46 18.71
CA ASN A 72 11.63 -9.11 19.07
C ASN A 72 11.28 -8.25 17.86
N ASP A 73 11.57 -8.69 16.64
CA ASP A 73 11.32 -7.89 15.46
C ASP A 73 10.09 -8.42 14.70
N SER A 74 9.03 -7.62 14.73
CA SER A 74 7.75 -7.89 14.08
C SER A 74 7.72 -7.43 12.62
N LEU A 75 8.85 -7.00 12.08
CA LEU A 75 8.99 -6.56 10.70
C LEU A 75 9.00 -7.74 9.73
N ALA A 76 8.20 -7.62 8.68
CA ALA A 76 8.19 -8.52 7.55
C ALA A 76 8.10 -7.77 6.23
N HIS A 77 8.84 -8.23 5.23
CA HIS A 77 8.77 -7.73 3.85
C HIS A 77 8.41 -8.86 2.90
N ILE A 78 7.49 -8.57 1.98
CA ILE A 78 7.07 -9.46 0.90
C ILE A 78 7.27 -8.70 -0.41
N PHE A 79 8.05 -9.26 -1.32
CA PHE A 79 8.25 -8.73 -2.66
C PHE A 79 7.45 -9.58 -3.64
N LEU A 80 6.36 -9.05 -4.16
CA LEU A 80 5.47 -9.74 -5.08
C LEU A 80 5.76 -9.31 -6.53
N GLU A 81 6.14 -10.27 -7.37
CA GLU A 81 6.29 -10.05 -8.80
C GLU A 81 4.93 -9.98 -9.49
N HIS A 82 4.87 -9.23 -10.60
CA HIS A 82 3.67 -9.07 -11.43
C HIS A 82 2.39 -8.71 -10.66
N ALA A 83 2.53 -8.04 -9.50
CA ALA A 83 1.40 -7.60 -8.69
C ALA A 83 0.44 -6.72 -9.50
N SER A 84 -0.86 -6.98 -9.37
CA SER A 84 -1.94 -6.22 -10.01
C SER A 84 -2.74 -5.39 -8.99
N LEU A 85 -2.79 -5.88 -7.75
CA LEU A 85 -3.59 -5.33 -6.66
C LEU A 85 -2.90 -5.62 -5.34
N VAL A 86 -2.83 -4.63 -4.46
CA VAL A 86 -2.61 -4.83 -3.03
C VAL A 86 -3.65 -4.00 -2.29
N ARG A 87 -4.49 -4.66 -1.49
CA ARG A 87 -5.44 -4.04 -0.57
C ARG A 87 -5.13 -4.53 0.83
N LEU A 88 -5.04 -3.60 1.77
CA LEU A 88 -4.80 -3.90 3.17
C LEU A 88 -5.76 -3.07 4.00
N ARG A 89 -6.31 -3.67 5.04
CA ARG A 89 -6.95 -3.01 6.16
C ARG A 89 -6.38 -3.62 7.43
N LEU A 90 -5.59 -2.84 8.13
CA LEU A 90 -4.90 -3.24 9.35
C LEU A 90 -5.20 -2.22 10.44
N GLY A 91 -5.21 -2.65 11.69
CA GLY A 91 -5.41 -1.76 12.83
C GLY A 91 -4.85 -2.36 14.11
N SER A 92 -5.18 -1.73 15.24
CA SER A 92 -4.88 -2.29 16.56
C SER A 92 -3.40 -2.63 16.79
N GLY A 93 -2.48 -1.78 16.32
CA GLY A 93 -1.03 -1.95 16.45
C GLY A 93 -0.33 -2.63 15.27
N LEU A 94 -1.08 -3.18 14.31
CA LEU A 94 -0.54 -3.62 13.02
C LEU A 94 -0.59 -2.46 12.01
N SER A 95 0.47 -2.33 11.22
CA SER A 95 0.57 -1.33 10.15
C SER A 95 1.29 -1.88 8.94
N ALA A 96 1.11 -1.23 7.80
CA ALA A 96 1.79 -1.59 6.57
C ALA A 96 2.17 -0.38 5.72
N SER A 97 3.23 -0.55 4.94
CA SER A 97 3.50 0.27 3.78
C SER A 97 3.50 -0.58 2.50
N ILE A 98 3.03 0.04 1.41
CA ILE A 98 3.05 -0.54 0.07
C ILE A 98 4.03 0.28 -0.76
N THR A 99 5.00 -0.37 -1.38
CA THR A 99 5.98 0.28 -2.26
C THR A 99 5.94 -0.35 -3.65
N THR A 100 5.68 0.46 -4.67
CA THR A 100 5.82 0.07 -6.07
C THR A 100 7.24 0.43 -6.53
N THR A 101 7.99 -0.55 -7.02
CA THR A 101 9.44 -0.39 -7.25
C THR A 101 9.80 0.05 -8.67
N ASP A 102 8.93 -0.25 -9.64
CA ASP A 102 9.29 -0.16 -11.07
C ASP A 102 8.41 0.83 -11.85
N ALA A 103 7.32 1.28 -11.22
CA ALA A 103 6.38 2.22 -11.81
C ALA A 103 5.52 2.86 -10.72
N ALA A 104 4.84 3.95 -11.08
CA ALA A 104 3.78 4.50 -10.27
C ALA A 104 2.53 3.57 -10.26
N PRO A 105 1.73 3.58 -9.19
CA PRO A 105 0.45 2.86 -9.19
C PRO A 105 -0.53 3.45 -10.21
N THR A 106 -1.39 2.63 -10.78
CA THR A 106 -2.45 3.09 -11.72
C THR A 106 -3.67 3.64 -10.98
N SER A 107 -3.86 3.25 -9.72
CA SER A 107 -4.74 3.97 -8.81
C SER A 107 -4.39 3.63 -7.37
N LEU A 108 -4.62 4.60 -6.51
CA LEU A 108 -4.63 4.47 -5.06
C LEU A 108 -6.02 4.89 -4.55
N ARG A 109 -6.52 4.13 -3.58
CA ARG A 109 -7.73 4.43 -2.82
C ARG A 109 -7.46 4.25 -1.34
N ILE A 110 -7.91 5.22 -0.54
CA ILE A 110 -7.94 5.10 0.92
C ILE A 110 -9.30 4.53 1.33
N LEU A 111 -9.29 3.52 2.19
CA LEU A 111 -10.48 2.89 2.71
C LEU A 111 -10.70 3.37 4.14
N VAL A 112 -11.85 4.00 4.38
CA VAL A 112 -12.26 4.50 5.71
C VAL A 112 -12.32 3.37 6.74
N PRO A 113 -12.02 3.62 8.02
CA PRO A 113 -12.06 2.62 9.08
C PRO A 113 -13.46 2.04 9.27
N ILE A 114 -13.55 0.77 9.68
CA ILE A 114 -14.81 0.04 9.87
C ILE A 114 -15.05 -0.24 11.36
N GLN A 115 -14.06 -0.81 12.04
CA GLN A 115 -14.18 -1.25 13.43
C GLN A 115 -13.77 -0.17 14.42
N THR A 116 -12.67 0.54 14.15
CA THR A 116 -12.08 1.52 15.08
C THR A 116 -11.82 2.80 14.32
N LYS A 117 -12.62 3.83 14.63
CA LYS A 117 -12.49 5.16 14.04
C LYS A 117 -11.49 5.98 14.84
N ASP A 118 -10.35 6.26 14.24
CA ASP A 118 -9.27 7.06 14.82
C ASP A 118 -8.61 7.85 13.66
N PRO A 119 -8.12 9.08 13.86
CA PRO A 119 -7.41 9.80 12.80
C PRO A 119 -6.19 9.04 12.29
N ALA A 120 -5.77 9.37 11.07
CA ALA A 120 -4.61 8.76 10.42
C ALA A 120 -3.77 9.78 9.67
N ASN A 121 -2.54 9.38 9.37
CA ASN A 121 -1.65 10.10 8.49
C ASN A 121 -1.28 9.21 7.31
N LEU A 122 -1.55 9.70 6.10
CA LEU A 122 -1.06 9.14 4.86
C LEU A 122 0.20 9.88 4.43
N SER A 123 1.29 9.15 4.22
CA SER A 123 2.50 9.65 3.56
C SER A 123 2.67 8.95 2.23
N VAL A 124 2.79 9.72 1.15
CA VAL A 124 3.13 9.21 -0.19
C VAL A 124 4.47 9.78 -0.61
N CYS A 125 5.39 8.90 -0.96
CA CYS A 125 6.73 9.26 -1.39
C CYS A 125 6.97 8.72 -2.79
N LEU A 126 7.25 9.61 -3.74
CA LEU A 126 7.50 9.28 -5.13
C LEU A 126 8.98 9.47 -5.42
N THR A 127 9.58 8.47 -6.04
CA THR A 127 10.92 8.59 -6.63
C THR A 127 10.75 8.99 -8.09
N THR A 128 11.55 9.95 -8.53
CA THR A 128 11.50 10.47 -9.90
C THR A 128 12.84 10.36 -10.59
N PHE A 129 12.84 10.40 -11.92
CA PHE A 129 14.03 10.42 -12.76
C PHE A 129 13.87 11.47 -13.86
N HIS A 130 14.85 12.35 -13.99
CA HIS A 130 14.86 13.38 -15.03
C HIS A 130 15.60 12.89 -16.28
N PRO A 131 14.92 12.68 -17.42
CA PRO A 131 15.55 12.09 -18.59
C PRO A 131 16.71 12.92 -19.19
N HIS A 132 16.63 14.24 -19.05
CA HIS A 132 17.62 15.18 -19.61
C HIS A 132 18.87 15.33 -18.75
N THR A 133 18.71 15.42 -17.43
CA THR A 133 19.84 15.57 -16.49
C THR A 133 20.38 14.23 -15.97
N LYS A 134 19.63 13.13 -16.18
CA LYS A 134 19.92 11.78 -15.64
C LYS A 134 19.98 11.73 -14.11
N LEU A 135 19.39 12.72 -13.42
CA LEU A 135 19.40 12.80 -11.97
C LEU A 135 18.13 12.18 -11.38
N PRO A 136 18.24 11.45 -10.25
CA PRO A 136 17.09 11.04 -9.47
C PRO A 136 16.53 12.23 -8.68
N GLY A 137 15.23 12.19 -8.40
CA GLY A 137 14.53 13.13 -7.55
C GLY A 137 13.58 12.44 -6.59
N ARG A 138 12.99 13.22 -5.68
CA ARG A 138 12.04 12.74 -4.69
C ARG A 138 10.96 13.78 -4.43
N LEU A 139 9.71 13.34 -4.41
CA LEU A 139 8.54 14.15 -4.06
C LEU A 139 7.79 13.47 -2.92
N GLN A 140 7.35 14.26 -1.93
CA GLN A 140 6.59 13.75 -0.79
C GLN A 140 5.28 14.52 -0.61
N LEU A 141 4.20 13.77 -0.43
CA LEU A 141 2.86 14.23 -0.08
C LEU A 141 2.55 13.72 1.33
N GLY A 142 1.87 14.54 2.12
CA GLY A 142 1.51 14.22 3.50
C GLY A 142 0.11 14.69 3.81
N LEU A 143 -0.74 13.78 4.30
CA LEU A 143 -2.15 14.03 4.48
C LEU A 143 -2.63 13.55 5.86
N ALA A 144 -3.06 14.50 6.70
CA ALA A 144 -3.85 14.20 7.87
C ALA A 144 -5.29 13.86 7.46
N LEU A 145 -5.81 12.76 8.01
CA LEU A 145 -7.11 12.18 7.75
C LEU A 145 -7.92 12.16 9.05
N GLU A 146 -9.10 12.76 9.01
CA GLU A 146 -10.08 12.64 10.10
C GLU A 146 -10.71 11.25 10.12
N ALA A 147 -11.10 10.79 11.30
CA ALA A 147 -11.61 9.43 11.52
C ALA A 147 -12.86 9.08 10.68
N ASP A 148 -13.62 10.08 10.27
CA ASP A 148 -14.86 10.01 9.48
C ASP A 148 -14.71 10.67 8.10
N ALA A 149 -13.48 10.88 7.63
CA ALA A 149 -13.23 11.55 6.36
C ALA A 149 -13.88 10.81 5.17
N ASP A 150 -14.57 11.56 4.33
CA ASP A 150 -15.15 11.04 3.09
C ASP A 150 -14.07 10.64 2.07
N PRO A 151 -14.12 9.43 1.47
CA PRO A 151 -13.12 8.99 0.48
C PRO A 151 -12.92 9.96 -0.70
N SER A 152 -13.99 10.61 -1.17
CA SER A 152 -13.90 11.54 -2.29
C SER A 152 -13.18 12.82 -1.89
N ALA A 153 -13.44 13.32 -0.67
CA ALA A 153 -12.73 14.45 -0.09
C ALA A 153 -11.24 14.15 0.13
N ILE A 154 -10.89 12.94 0.60
CA ILE A 154 -9.49 12.49 0.72
C ILE A 154 -8.80 12.53 -0.64
N CYS A 155 -9.43 11.95 -1.66
CA CYS A 155 -8.91 11.94 -3.03
C CYS A 155 -8.72 13.36 -3.58
N GLU A 156 -9.69 14.25 -3.39
CA GLU A 156 -9.59 15.64 -3.82
C GLU A 156 -8.45 16.38 -3.11
N LYS A 157 -8.27 16.16 -1.80
CA LYS A 157 -7.18 16.77 -1.03
C LYS A 157 -5.82 16.28 -1.52
N LEU A 158 -5.67 14.98 -1.80
CA LEU A 158 -4.45 14.40 -2.36
C LEU A 158 -4.15 14.94 -3.77
N PHE A 159 -5.18 15.10 -4.61
CA PHE A 159 -5.05 15.72 -5.93
C PHE A 159 -4.58 17.18 -5.84
N LYS A 160 -5.18 17.99 -4.94
CA LYS A 160 -4.78 19.39 -4.73
C LYS A 160 -3.34 19.51 -4.21
N ASP A 161 -2.94 18.69 -3.24
CA ASP A 161 -1.56 18.68 -2.71
C ASP A 161 -0.56 18.21 -3.78
N SER A 162 -0.94 17.26 -4.63
CA SER A 162 -0.13 16.83 -5.78
C SER A 162 0.17 17.99 -6.72
N LEU A 163 -0.87 18.72 -7.14
CA LEU A 163 -0.73 19.86 -8.03
C LEU A 163 0.15 20.96 -7.42
N ALA A 164 -0.06 21.26 -6.13
CA ALA A 164 0.71 22.26 -5.40
C ALA A 164 2.21 21.93 -5.32
N ARG A 165 2.58 20.66 -5.46
CA ARG A 165 3.97 20.18 -5.43
C ARG A 165 4.55 19.89 -6.83
N GLY A 166 3.87 20.28 -7.90
CA GLY A 166 4.34 20.04 -9.26
C GLY A 166 4.17 18.59 -9.72
N LEU A 167 3.27 17.83 -9.09
CA LEU A 167 2.88 16.49 -9.54
C LEU A 167 1.56 16.57 -10.31
N VAL A 168 1.60 16.17 -11.57
CA VAL A 168 0.38 15.91 -12.36
C VAL A 168 -0.16 14.54 -11.97
N SER A 169 -1.41 14.53 -11.55
CA SER A 169 -2.16 13.33 -11.18
C SER A 169 -3.52 13.33 -11.85
N ASP A 170 -4.11 12.15 -11.99
CA ASP A 170 -5.48 11.94 -12.47
C ASP A 170 -6.40 11.46 -11.33
N ARG A 171 -7.71 11.56 -11.56
CA ARG A 171 -8.74 10.99 -10.70
C ARG A 171 -9.58 9.98 -11.47
N PRO A 172 -9.16 8.69 -11.55
CA PRO A 172 -9.89 7.66 -12.28
C PRO A 172 -11.35 7.48 -11.82
N SER A 173 -11.62 7.79 -10.54
CA SER A 173 -12.95 7.88 -9.95
C SER A 173 -12.96 8.92 -8.82
N ALA A 174 -14.14 9.20 -8.26
CA ALA A 174 -14.27 10.18 -7.17
C ALA A 174 -13.36 9.87 -5.97
N ASP A 175 -13.18 8.57 -5.65
CA ASP A 175 -12.43 8.02 -4.52
C ASP A 175 -11.03 7.50 -4.88
N ARG A 176 -10.57 7.67 -6.13
CA ARG A 176 -9.27 7.18 -6.59
C ARG A 176 -8.38 8.28 -7.12
N TRP A 177 -7.11 8.20 -6.75
CA TRP A 177 -6.05 9.08 -7.19
C TRP A 177 -4.99 8.28 -7.95
N SER A 178 -4.43 8.84 -9.02
CA SER A 178 -3.35 8.21 -9.80
C SER A 178 -2.25 9.23 -10.07
N PRO A 179 -1.00 8.99 -9.65
CA PRO A 179 0.14 9.83 -10.05
C PRO A 179 0.52 9.55 -11.51
N THR A 180 0.74 10.60 -12.31
CA THR A 180 0.97 10.47 -13.75
C THR A 180 2.39 10.92 -14.14
N ARG A 181 2.75 12.18 -13.88
CA ARG A 181 4.09 12.73 -14.18
C ARG A 181 4.38 14.00 -13.39
N CYS A 182 5.63 14.43 -13.32
CA CYS A 182 5.97 15.75 -12.77
C CYS A 182 5.83 16.85 -13.84
N THR A 183 5.53 18.08 -13.41
CA THR A 183 5.36 19.25 -14.30
C THR A 183 6.67 19.67 -14.97
N ASP A 184 7.81 19.33 -14.38
CA ASP A 184 9.17 19.53 -14.90
C ASP A 184 9.62 18.43 -15.89
N GLY A 185 8.74 17.49 -16.22
CA GLY A 185 9.02 16.38 -17.12
C GLY A 185 9.72 15.17 -16.48
N ALA A 186 9.92 15.16 -15.15
CA ALA A 186 10.43 13.97 -14.47
C ALA A 186 9.45 12.80 -14.56
N LEU A 187 10.00 11.60 -14.78
CA LEU A 187 9.27 10.34 -14.80
C LEU A 187 9.20 9.75 -13.40
N ILE A 188 8.06 9.18 -13.02
CA ILE A 188 7.90 8.52 -11.73
C ILE A 188 8.39 7.08 -11.86
N THR A 189 9.36 6.72 -11.04
CA THR A 189 10.02 5.40 -11.09
C THR A 189 9.62 4.50 -9.92
N GLY A 190 9.05 5.07 -8.85
CA GLY A 190 8.53 4.30 -7.73
C GLY A 190 7.63 5.13 -6.83
N CYS A 191 6.81 4.46 -6.02
CA CYS A 191 5.89 5.09 -5.08
C CYS A 191 5.82 4.27 -3.79
N SER A 192 6.12 4.87 -2.65
CA SER A 192 5.90 4.30 -1.33
C SER A 192 4.73 4.99 -0.66
N MET A 193 3.77 4.22 -0.17
CA MET A 193 2.58 4.70 0.53
C MET A 193 2.56 4.08 1.92
N ASP A 194 2.46 4.93 2.93
CA ASP A 194 2.46 4.55 4.34
C ASP A 194 1.25 5.20 5.01
N LEU A 195 0.37 4.37 5.56
CA LEU A 195 -0.87 4.82 6.21
C LEU A 195 -0.80 4.39 7.67
N ARG A 196 -0.68 5.37 8.56
CA ARG A 196 -0.53 5.13 10.00
C ARG A 196 -1.67 5.74 10.77
N SER A 197 -2.30 4.93 11.59
CA SER A 197 -3.23 5.35 12.63
C SER A 197 -2.78 4.71 13.94
N PRO A 198 -2.87 5.40 15.08
CA PRO A 198 -2.57 4.81 16.37
C PRO A 198 -3.44 3.58 16.65
N ASN A 199 -4.74 3.68 16.41
CA ASN A 199 -5.69 2.59 16.70
C ASN A 199 -6.62 2.25 15.52
N GLY A 200 -6.79 3.16 14.57
CA GLY A 200 -7.81 3.04 13.54
C GLY A 200 -7.50 1.97 12.50
N ASP A 201 -8.51 1.21 12.09
CA ASP A 201 -8.40 0.14 11.10
C ASP A 201 -8.49 0.69 9.67
N TRP A 202 -7.66 1.68 9.35
CA TRP A 202 -7.63 2.25 8.01
C TRP A 202 -7.15 1.24 6.97
N GLY A 203 -7.63 1.40 5.74
CA GLY A 203 -7.18 0.59 4.63
C GLY A 203 -6.59 1.40 3.49
N ILE A 204 -5.74 0.75 2.72
CA ILE A 204 -5.17 1.26 1.48
C ILE A 204 -5.35 0.20 0.39
N GLU A 205 -5.78 0.64 -0.78
CA GLU A 205 -5.87 -0.18 -1.98
C GLU A 205 -5.04 0.45 -3.09
N VAL A 206 -4.13 -0.33 -3.66
CA VAL A 206 -3.24 0.06 -4.74
C VAL A 206 -3.45 -0.89 -5.91
N ARG A 207 -3.71 -0.33 -7.08
CA ARG A 207 -3.75 -1.05 -8.37
C ARG A 207 -2.51 -0.75 -9.18
N LEU A 208 -2.08 -1.74 -9.94
CA LEU A 208 -0.91 -1.65 -10.80
C LEU A 208 -1.26 -2.03 -12.23
N ALA A 209 -0.52 -1.46 -13.17
CA ALA A 209 -0.63 -1.84 -14.57
C ALA A 209 -0.12 -3.27 -14.76
N LYS A 210 -0.73 -3.99 -15.72
CA LYS A 210 -0.11 -5.20 -16.26
C LYS A 210 1.24 -4.80 -16.86
N LEU A 211 2.33 -5.41 -16.39
CA LEU A 211 3.62 -5.28 -17.06
C LEU A 211 3.46 -5.83 -18.47
N ARG A 212 3.85 -5.04 -19.48
CA ARG A 212 3.94 -5.55 -20.84
C ARG A 212 5.08 -6.57 -20.83
N ASP A 213 4.82 -7.78 -21.29
CA ASP A 213 5.86 -8.79 -21.46
C ASP A 213 6.96 -8.17 -22.34
N GLN A 214 8.15 -7.96 -21.76
CA GLN A 214 9.34 -7.51 -22.47
C GLN A 214 10.10 -8.72 -22.99
#